data_AF-A0A031LNE4-F1
#
_entry.id   AF-A0A031LNE4-F1
#
_cell.length_a   1.000
_cell.length_b   1.000
_cell.length_c   1.000
_cell.angle_alpha   90.00
_cell.angle_beta   90.00
_cell.angle_gamma   90.00
#
_symmetry.space_group_name_H-M   'P 1'
#
loop_
_entity.id
_entity.type
_entity.pdbx_description
1 polymer ?
#
loop_
_entity_poly.entity_id
_entity_poly.type
_entity_poly.pdbx_seq_one_letter_code
_entity_poly.pdbx_strand_id
1 'polypeptide(L)'
;MSLVELKQEEINEVSGAGTLIGDSIIHGVNLFNQTLNSKLISSVGVVFSAVGLGLVHQAADTTGLVASKTLIGLGRALGGDVAETPNHYEKEKAEGQYKLLPTLNGVRAWLS
;
A
#
# COMPACT_ATOMS: atom_id res chain seq x y z
N MET A 1 -7.97 -9.67 44.66
CA MET A 1 -8.44 -9.73 43.26
C MET A 1 -8.23 -11.16 42.81
N SER A 2 -9.30 -11.88 42.42
CA SER A 2 -9.21 -13.27 41.93
C SER A 2 -9.08 -13.21 40.42
N LEU A 3 -8.06 -13.86 39.85
CA LEU A 3 -7.99 -14.08 38.41
C LEU A 3 -8.99 -15.20 38.06
N VAL A 4 -9.87 -14.94 37.11
CA VAL A 4 -10.78 -15.94 36.55
C VAL A 4 -10.20 -16.36 35.19
N GLU A 5 -10.02 -17.65 35.00
CA GLU A 5 -9.56 -18.21 33.74
C GLU A 5 -10.67 -18.07 32.68
N LEU A 6 -10.31 -17.61 31.48
CA LEU A 6 -11.26 -17.44 30.39
C LEU A 6 -11.77 -18.80 29.90
N LYS A 7 -13.06 -18.87 29.56
CA LYS A 7 -13.62 -20.05 28.88
C LYS A 7 -13.12 -20.10 27.44
N GLN A 8 -13.05 -21.31 26.88
CA GLN A 8 -12.64 -21.51 25.48
C GLN A 8 -13.52 -20.72 24.50
N GLU A 9 -14.81 -20.53 24.82
CA GLU A 9 -15.76 -19.73 24.04
C GLU A 9 -15.35 -18.25 23.99
N GLU A 10 -15.00 -17.67 25.13
CA GLU A 10 -14.53 -16.28 25.25
C GLU A 10 -13.19 -16.08 24.55
N ILE A 11 -12.31 -17.09 24.63
CA ILE A 11 -11.03 -17.10 23.90
C ILE A 11 -11.30 -17.12 22.38
N ASN A 12 -12.21 -17.96 21.90
CA ASN A 12 -12.56 -18.06 20.48
C ASN A 12 -13.21 -16.79 19.96
N GLU A 13 -14.03 -16.12 20.76
CA GLU A 13 -14.68 -14.85 20.39
C GLU A 13 -13.67 -13.72 20.25
N VAL A 14 -12.74 -13.59 21.19
CA VAL A 14 -11.67 -12.57 21.15
C VAL A 14 -10.66 -12.86 20.05
N SER A 15 -10.25 -14.12 19.87
CA SER A 15 -9.29 -14.51 18.83
C SER A 15 -9.86 -14.41 17.43
N GLY A 16 -11.13 -14.78 17.21
CA GLY A 16 -11.80 -14.66 15.91
C GLY A 16 -12.22 -13.23 15.53
N ALA A 17 -12.57 -12.38 16.50
CA ALA A 17 -12.87 -10.97 16.23
C ALA A 17 -11.62 -10.18 15.80
N GLY A 18 -10.45 -10.51 16.40
CA GLY A 18 -9.17 -9.93 16.01
C GLY A 18 -8.81 -10.23 14.55
N THR A 19 -9.01 -11.48 14.09
CA THR A 19 -8.74 -11.84 12.70
C THR A 19 -9.64 -11.06 11.74
N LEU A 20 -10.94 -10.94 12.01
CA LEU A 20 -11.86 -10.20 11.13
C LEU A 20 -11.49 -8.71 10.97
N ILE A 21 -11.15 -8.03 12.08
CA ILE A 21 -10.76 -6.61 12.03
C ILE A 21 -9.39 -6.46 11.36
N GLY A 22 -8.42 -7.30 11.75
CA GLY A 22 -7.07 -7.29 11.18
C GLY A 22 -7.07 -7.57 9.67
N ASP A 23 -7.81 -8.58 9.24
CA ASP A 23 -7.98 -8.95 7.83
C ASP A 23 -8.66 -7.83 7.05
N SER A 24 -9.68 -7.19 7.62
CA SER A 24 -10.38 -6.07 6.96
C SER A 24 -9.44 -4.88 6.71
N ILE A 25 -8.56 -4.57 7.66
CA ILE A 25 -7.53 -3.53 7.49
C ILE A 25 -6.57 -3.92 6.36
N ILE A 26 -6.04 -5.16 6.38
CA ILE A 26 -5.10 -5.64 5.37
C ILE A 26 -5.76 -5.66 3.98
N HIS A 27 -7.00 -6.13 3.87
CA HIS A 27 -7.77 -6.12 2.64
C HIS A 27 -7.98 -4.70 2.09
N GLY A 28 -8.31 -3.74 2.95
CA GLY A 28 -8.44 -2.34 2.55
C GLY A 28 -7.14 -1.77 1.97
N VAL A 29 -6.01 -2.03 2.63
CA VAL A 29 -4.68 -1.62 2.13
C VAL A 29 -4.36 -2.31 0.80
N ASN A 30 -4.63 -3.61 0.68
CA ASN A 30 -4.42 -4.36 -0.56
C ASN A 30 -5.27 -3.81 -1.71
N LEU A 31 -6.55 -3.52 -1.48
CA LEU A 31 -7.44 -2.95 -2.48
C LEU A 31 -6.96 -1.57 -2.93
N PHE A 32 -6.51 -0.75 -1.98
CA PHE A 32 -5.93 0.57 -2.28
C PHE A 32 -4.67 0.43 -3.15
N ASN A 33 -3.74 -0.45 -2.78
CA ASN A 33 -2.53 -0.71 -3.56
C ASN A 33 -2.85 -1.25 -4.96
N GLN A 34 -3.81 -2.18 -5.09
CA GLN A 34 -4.27 -2.67 -6.40
C GLN A 34 -4.85 -1.55 -7.26
N THR A 35 -5.59 -0.62 -6.65
CA THR A 35 -6.17 0.55 -7.33
C THR A 35 -5.07 1.48 -7.85
N LEU A 36 -4.08 1.82 -7.02
CA LEU A 36 -2.93 2.62 -7.44
C LEU A 36 -2.13 1.92 -8.54
N ASN A 37 -1.96 0.61 -8.42
CA ASN A 37 -1.28 -0.24 -9.40
C ASN A 37 -2.04 -0.39 -10.73
N SER A 38 -3.26 0.11 -10.85
CA SER A 38 -3.99 0.13 -12.12
C SER A 38 -3.27 1.02 -13.13
N LYS A 39 -3.31 0.64 -14.41
CA LYS A 39 -2.66 1.41 -15.49
C LYS A 39 -3.09 2.87 -15.53
N LEU A 40 -4.35 3.15 -15.19
CA LEU A 40 -4.90 4.49 -15.21
C LEU A 40 -4.26 5.38 -14.14
N ILE A 41 -4.18 4.91 -12.90
CA ILE A 41 -3.64 5.71 -11.79
C ILE A 41 -2.12 5.81 -11.89
N SER A 42 -1.44 4.68 -12.14
CA SER A 42 0.01 4.62 -12.37
C SER A 42 0.47 5.58 -13.50
N SER A 43 -0.36 5.82 -14.52
CA SER A 43 -0.02 6.74 -15.61
C SER A 43 0.31 8.17 -15.15
N VAL A 44 -0.26 8.63 -14.03
CA VAL A 44 0.01 9.96 -13.48
C VAL A 44 1.46 10.07 -13.03
N GLY A 45 1.94 9.09 -12.28
CA GLY A 45 3.32 9.01 -11.83
C GLY A 45 4.31 8.90 -12.99
N VAL A 46 3.97 8.08 -13.99
CA VAL A 46 4.75 7.96 -15.23
C VAL A 46 4.88 9.30 -15.94
N VAL A 47 3.81 10.09 -16.04
CA VAL A 47 3.85 11.44 -16.63
C VAL A 47 4.75 12.36 -15.81
N PHE A 48 4.64 12.37 -14.48
CA PHE A 48 5.48 13.18 -13.60
C PHE A 48 6.96 12.85 -13.83
N SER A 49 7.32 11.57 -13.81
CA SER A 49 8.68 11.12 -14.12
C SER A 49 9.13 11.51 -15.52
N ALA A 50 8.24 11.42 -16.52
CA ALA A 50 8.56 11.77 -17.89
C ALA A 50 8.87 13.26 -18.12
N VAL A 51 8.36 14.16 -17.26
CA VAL A 51 8.65 15.60 -17.30
C VAL A 51 9.76 16.03 -16.32
N GLY A 52 10.47 15.07 -15.72
CA GLY A 52 11.57 15.36 -14.78
C GLY A 52 11.16 15.54 -13.32
N LEU A 53 9.91 15.24 -12.97
CA LEU A 53 9.39 15.24 -11.59
C LEU A 53 9.47 13.86 -10.93
N GLY A 54 10.42 13.01 -11.35
CA GLY A 54 10.56 11.65 -10.83
C GLY A 54 10.82 11.57 -9.34
N LEU A 55 11.51 12.55 -8.75
CA LEU A 55 11.72 12.62 -7.30
C LEU A 55 10.42 12.93 -6.54
N VAL A 56 9.56 13.78 -7.09
CA VAL A 56 8.26 14.11 -6.49
C VAL A 56 7.37 12.88 -6.51
N HIS A 57 7.31 12.21 -7.65
CA HIS A 57 6.62 10.93 -7.80
C HIS A 57 7.14 9.88 -6.78
N GLN A 58 8.45 9.67 -6.73
CA GLN A 58 9.06 8.70 -5.81
C GLN A 58 8.78 9.04 -4.33
N ALA A 59 8.79 10.32 -3.96
CA ALA A 59 8.50 10.76 -2.59
C ALA A 59 7.04 10.51 -2.20
N ALA A 60 6.10 10.76 -3.11
CA ALA A 60 4.68 10.46 -2.89
C ALA A 60 4.48 8.94 -2.67
N ASP A 61 5.07 8.12 -3.54
CA ASP A 61 4.95 6.66 -3.44
C ASP A 61 5.62 6.09 -2.19
N THR A 62 6.78 6.62 -1.80
CA THR A 62 7.46 6.22 -0.56
C THR A 62 6.60 6.55 0.66
N THR A 63 5.88 7.68 0.64
CA THR A 63 4.94 8.04 1.70
C THR A 63 3.78 7.02 1.75
N GLY A 64 3.24 6.65 0.59
CA GLY A 64 2.22 5.60 0.46
C GLY A 64 2.70 4.22 0.95
N LEU A 65 3.97 3.89 0.71
CA LEU A 65 4.61 2.66 1.21
C LEU A 65 4.64 2.63 2.74
N VAL A 66 5.14 3.70 3.38
CA VAL A 66 5.23 3.78 4.84
C VAL A 66 3.84 3.65 5.47
N ALA A 67 2.85 4.38 4.94
CA ALA A 67 1.47 4.28 5.41
C ALA A 67 0.90 2.85 5.24
N SER A 68 1.09 2.23 4.07
CA SER A 68 0.63 0.87 3.80
C SER A 68 1.26 -0.15 4.74
N LYS A 69 2.60 -0.17 4.87
CA LYS A 69 3.29 -1.12 5.75
C LYS A 69 2.90 -0.93 7.21
N THR A 70 2.65 0.32 7.63
CA THR A 70 2.16 0.62 8.99
C THR A 70 0.78 0.01 9.22
N LEU A 71 -0.17 0.22 8.30
CA LEU A 71 -1.52 -0.33 8.41
C LEU A 71 -1.54 -1.85 8.30
N ILE A 72 -0.72 -2.45 7.44
CA ILE A 72 -0.53 -3.90 7.38
C ILE A 72 0.00 -4.43 8.71
N GLY A 73 1.01 -3.76 9.29
CA GLY A 73 1.55 -4.10 10.60
C GLY A 73 0.50 -4.04 11.70
N LEU A 74 -0.36 -3.01 11.68
CA LEU A 74 -1.50 -2.90 12.59
C LEU A 74 -2.52 -4.02 12.37
N GLY A 75 -2.87 -4.34 11.13
CA GLY A 75 -3.78 -5.44 10.81
C GLY A 75 -3.26 -6.78 11.31
N ARG A 76 -1.96 -7.06 11.10
CA ARG A 76 -1.30 -8.27 11.63
C ARG A 76 -1.25 -8.28 13.16
N ALA A 77 -0.97 -7.14 13.79
CA ALA A 77 -0.96 -7.02 15.25
C ALA A 77 -2.34 -7.26 15.87
N LEU A 78 -3.42 -6.97 15.12
CA LEU A 78 -4.79 -7.26 15.51
C LEU A 78 -5.20 -8.71 15.25
N GLY A 79 -4.32 -9.54 14.67
CA GLY A 79 -4.56 -10.95 14.41
C GLY A 79 -4.90 -11.28 12.95
N GLY A 80 -4.83 -10.31 12.05
CA GLY A 80 -5.07 -10.55 10.63
C GLY A 80 -3.97 -11.38 9.97
N ASP A 81 -4.34 -12.29 9.08
CA ASP A 81 -3.46 -13.22 8.37
C ASP A 81 -3.79 -13.28 6.87
N VAL A 82 -3.95 -12.11 6.27
CA VAL A 82 -4.15 -11.96 4.82
C VAL A 82 -2.82 -11.69 4.14
N ALA A 83 -2.59 -12.35 3.01
CA ALA A 83 -1.42 -12.12 2.17
C ALA A 83 -1.38 -10.66 1.66
N GLU A 84 -0.22 -10.05 1.75
CA GLU A 84 0.00 -8.68 1.30
C GLU A 84 0.23 -8.63 -0.22
N THR A 85 -0.46 -7.73 -0.90
CA THR A 85 -0.19 -7.44 -2.32
C THR A 85 0.94 -6.42 -2.46
N PRO A 86 1.71 -6.45 -3.57
CA PRO A 86 2.80 -5.48 -3.77
C PRO A 86 2.32 -4.04 -3.63
N ASN A 87 3.00 -3.24 -2.81
CA ASN A 87 2.71 -1.82 -2.70
C ASN A 87 3.03 -1.10 -4.02
N HIS A 88 2.35 0.03 -4.27
CA HIS A 88 2.56 0.83 -5.47
C HIS A 88 4.03 1.19 -5.72
N TYR A 89 4.72 1.66 -4.68
CA TYR A 89 6.14 2.00 -4.75
C TYR A 89 7.00 0.82 -5.18
N GLU A 90 6.77 -0.34 -4.56
CA GLU A 90 7.59 -1.54 -4.78
C GLU A 90 7.45 -2.03 -6.22
N LYS A 91 6.23 -2.01 -6.75
CA LYS A 91 5.94 -2.36 -8.14
C LYS A 91 6.61 -1.39 -9.10
N GLU A 92 6.37 -0.08 -8.96
CA GLU A 92 6.87 0.93 -9.88
C GLU A 92 8.40 1.05 -9.85
N LYS A 93 9.01 0.81 -8.68
CA LYS A 93 10.46 0.68 -8.55
C LYS A 93 11.00 -0.50 -9.37
N ALA A 94 10.35 -1.67 -9.28
CA ALA A 94 10.74 -2.86 -10.03
C ALA A 94 10.57 -2.67 -11.55
N GLU A 95 9.60 -1.83 -11.96
CA GLU A 95 9.35 -1.46 -13.36
C GLU A 95 10.24 -0.31 -13.86
N GLY A 96 10.99 0.36 -12.98
CA GLY A 96 11.89 1.45 -13.33
C GLY A 96 11.17 2.76 -13.73
N GLN A 97 10.00 3.05 -13.13
CA GLN A 97 9.20 4.22 -13.50
C GLN A 97 9.78 5.55 -12.98
N TYR A 98 10.62 5.53 -11.94
CA TYR A 98 11.22 6.74 -11.34
C TYR A 98 12.37 7.32 -12.17
N LYS A 99 12.05 7.91 -13.31
CA LYS A 99 13.02 8.60 -14.17
C LYS A 99 13.31 10.00 -13.64
N LEU A 100 14.60 10.29 -13.42
CA LEU A 100 15.06 11.61 -12.93
C LEU A 100 15.21 12.63 -14.06
N LEU A 101 15.49 12.16 -15.27
CA LEU A 101 15.64 13.01 -16.45
C LEU A 101 14.35 12.97 -17.27
N PRO A 102 13.90 14.13 -17.80
CA PRO A 102 12.78 14.16 -18.73
C PRO A 102 13.01 13.23 -19.92
N THR A 103 11.95 12.61 -20.39
CA THR A 103 11.96 11.84 -21.64
C THR A 103 11.39 12.67 -22.76
N LEU A 104 11.88 12.50 -24.00
CA LEU A 104 11.42 13.25 -25.17
C LEU A 104 9.89 13.21 -25.35
N ASN A 105 9.26 12.06 -25.04
CA ASN A 105 7.81 11.91 -25.09
C ASN A 105 7.08 12.67 -23.97
N GLY A 106 7.67 12.74 -22.77
CA GLY A 106 7.12 13.51 -21.66
C GLY A 106 7.17 15.02 -21.91
N VAL A 107 8.29 15.52 -22.43
CA VAL A 107 8.43 16.93 -22.80
C VAL A 107 7.40 17.33 -23.86
N ARG A 108 7.15 16.47 -24.85
CA ARG A 108 6.17 16.75 -25.92
C ARG A 108 4.72 16.82 -25.41
N ALA A 109 4.34 15.97 -24.44
CA ALA A 109 3.01 15.99 -23.85
C ALA A 109 2.75 17.20 -22.93
N TRP A 110 3.81 17.84 -22.43
CA TRP A 110 3.70 19.05 -21.60
C TRP A 110 3.59 20.35 -22.43
N LEU A 111 4.11 20.33 -23.66
CA LEU A 111 4.10 21.48 -24.57
C LEU A 111 2.87 21.55 -25.50
N SER A 112 2.00 20.55 -25.44
CA SER A 112 0.74 20.45 -26.21
C SER A 112 -0.47 20.74 -25.33
#